data_AF-A0A8J6PF80-F1
#
_entry.id   AF-A0A8J6PF80-F1
#
_cell.length_a   1.000
_cell.length_b   1.000
_cell.length_c   1.000
_cell.angle_alpha   90.00
_cell.angle_beta   90.00
_cell.angle_gamma   90.00
#
_symmetry.space_group_name_H-M   'P 1'
#
loop_
_entity.id
_entity.type
_entity.pdbx_description
1 polymer ?
#
loop_
_entity_poly.entity_id
_entity_poly.type
_entity_poly.pdbx_seq_one_letter_code
_entity_poly.pdbx_strand_id
1 'polypeptide(L)'
;MPLRSYPAGLLPATRGTGRAMIVGLDDRIYEAALVPELWPHVLDHIGAVSGSASGSILTFSTPDSPPRYKTTSLTEASLHAFTTSDQWRDSQRAQFLFMDGAQDVFSQFVYMNDFMTAEQLAADAVEASLRELGLGQQITTVIPMPSREVVSFTWERRLGDGRHDPASIGLLDSLRPHLARAGLISARLNLERARATVSGLDAIGLPAAVLTQAGVVLAANAFLETLREVFRPSAFGGLTVSDERADALLREALTALAGKRSSSGSIPIRPREGRAPMVVHLLPVKGAAHDLFAGGSVLLVVTALTVQGGAPVPHVLHGLFDLTPSESRLAAVLSGGLSVAEAADRMGTTVKTARTYLDRIFAKTGTNRQSQLVALLKGVGSPFPGLHREVGDGKV
;
A
#
# COMPACT_ATOMS: atom_id res chain seq x y z
N MET A 1 20.58 44.12 0.47
CA MET A 1 21.02 44.60 1.79
C MET A 1 20.50 43.61 2.84
N PRO A 2 21.30 43.20 3.84
CA PRO A 2 21.53 41.77 4.11
C PRO A 2 20.80 41.21 5.34
N LEU A 3 20.71 39.87 5.32
CA LEU A 3 20.47 38.96 6.44
C LEU A 3 21.29 39.36 7.67
N ARG A 4 20.63 39.60 8.81
CA ARG A 4 21.30 39.73 10.11
C ARG A 4 21.39 38.37 10.78
N SER A 5 22.63 37.89 10.90
CA SER A 5 23.07 36.83 11.80
C SER A 5 22.75 37.18 13.26
N TYR A 6 22.12 36.26 13.99
CA TYR A 6 22.06 36.31 15.45
C TYR A 6 23.16 35.42 16.06
N PRO A 7 23.91 35.89 17.07
CA PRO A 7 24.98 35.10 17.68
C PRO A 7 24.44 34.15 18.75
N ALA A 8 25.10 33.00 18.88
CA ALA A 8 24.91 32.05 19.95
C ALA A 8 25.30 32.67 21.30
N GLY A 9 24.37 32.68 22.25
CA GLY A 9 24.58 33.17 23.60
C GLY A 9 23.54 32.60 24.56
N LEU A 10 24.01 31.78 25.50
CA LEU A 10 23.30 31.20 26.63
C LEU A 10 22.35 32.21 27.31
N LEU A 11 21.06 31.87 27.45
CA LEU A 11 20.13 32.57 28.34
C LEU A 11 19.51 31.58 29.34
N PRO A 12 19.34 31.97 30.61
CA PRO A 12 18.97 31.08 31.70
C PRO A 12 17.47 30.73 31.67
N ALA A 13 17.16 29.53 32.16
CA ALA A 13 15.81 28.97 32.25
C ALA A 13 14.87 29.91 33.03
N THR A 14 13.91 30.51 32.31
CA THR A 14 12.77 31.23 32.89
C THR A 14 11.49 30.52 32.47
N ARG A 15 10.57 30.32 33.43
CA ARG A 15 9.31 29.57 33.36
C ARG A 15 8.23 30.15 32.41
N GLY A 16 8.63 30.79 31.31
CA GLY A 16 7.77 31.37 30.27
C GLY A 16 7.79 30.65 28.92
N THR A 17 8.60 29.59 28.75
CA THR A 17 8.87 28.94 27.46
C THR A 17 7.78 27.99 26.97
N GLY A 18 6.95 27.43 27.85
CA GLY A 18 5.92 26.45 27.45
C GLY A 18 4.81 27.03 26.55
N ARG A 19 4.40 28.28 26.79
CA ARG A 19 3.27 28.90 26.06
C ARG A 19 3.65 29.33 24.65
N ALA A 20 4.92 29.65 24.39
CA ALA A 20 5.42 30.02 23.06
C ALA A 20 5.68 28.79 22.16
N MET A 21 5.98 27.63 22.74
CA MET A 21 6.18 26.37 22.02
C MET A 21 4.86 25.73 21.54
N ILE A 22 3.72 26.07 22.15
CA ILE A 22 2.41 25.50 21.80
C ILE A 22 1.74 26.25 20.63
N VAL A 23 2.09 27.52 20.40
CA VAL A 23 1.43 28.36 19.38
C VAL A 23 1.69 27.84 17.97
N GLY A 24 0.62 27.58 17.21
CA GLY A 24 0.66 27.12 15.82
C GLY A 24 0.98 25.63 15.67
N LEU A 25 0.94 24.84 16.74
CA LEU A 25 1.12 23.40 16.68
C LEU A 25 -0.03 22.70 15.94
N ASP A 26 -1.24 23.22 16.10
CA ASP A 26 -2.44 22.84 15.34
C ASP A 26 -2.28 23.11 13.84
N ASP A 27 -1.78 24.29 13.46
CA ASP A 27 -1.51 24.61 12.05
C ASP A 27 -0.49 23.64 11.44
N ARG A 28 0.57 23.30 12.18
CA ARG A 28 1.58 22.31 11.72
C ARG A 28 1.01 20.90 11.60
N ILE A 29 0.09 20.51 12.48
CA ILE A 29 -0.64 19.23 12.36
C ILE A 29 -1.46 19.22 11.05
N TYR A 30 -2.13 20.33 10.71
CA TYR A 30 -2.88 20.43 9.46
C TYR A 30 -1.96 20.48 8.22
N GLU A 31 -0.84 21.18 8.30
CA GLU A 31 0.15 21.21 7.23
C GLU A 31 0.71 19.80 6.98
N ALA A 32 1.04 19.04 8.03
CA ALA A 32 1.50 17.67 7.93
C ALA A 32 0.43 16.71 7.38
N ALA A 33 -0.85 17.02 7.55
CA ALA A 33 -1.94 16.28 6.91
C ALA A 33 -1.90 16.41 5.37
N LEU A 34 -1.40 17.54 4.86
CA LEU A 34 -1.24 17.82 3.42
C LEU A 34 0.14 17.37 2.89
N VAL A 35 1.17 17.48 3.73
CA VAL A 35 2.58 17.17 3.42
C VAL A 35 3.10 16.16 4.46
N PRO A 36 2.91 14.85 4.24
CA PRO A 36 3.22 13.81 5.23
C PRO A 36 4.69 13.73 5.68
N GLU A 37 5.60 14.35 4.94
CA GLU A 37 7.03 14.48 5.27
C GLU A 37 7.26 15.35 6.51
N LEU A 38 6.31 16.19 6.88
CA LEU A 38 6.41 17.06 8.06
C LEU A 38 6.07 16.35 9.37
N TRP A 39 5.47 15.15 9.32
CA TRP A 39 5.06 14.44 10.53
C TRP A 39 6.18 14.17 11.54
N PRO A 40 7.39 13.71 11.15
CA PRO A 40 8.49 13.55 12.10
C PRO A 40 8.78 14.82 12.91
N HIS A 41 8.75 15.99 12.26
CA HIS A 41 8.95 17.28 12.94
C HIS A 41 7.78 17.67 13.85
N VAL A 42 6.54 17.37 13.45
CA VAL A 42 5.37 17.57 14.31
C VAL A 42 5.44 16.66 15.54
N LEU A 43 5.83 15.40 15.37
CA LEU A 43 5.98 14.42 16.46
C LEU A 43 7.09 14.83 17.43
N ASP A 44 8.24 15.27 16.92
CA ASP A 44 9.34 15.83 17.73
C ASP A 44 8.89 17.05 18.53
N HIS A 45 8.13 17.95 17.89
CA HIS A 45 7.66 19.16 18.56
C HIS A 45 6.65 18.84 19.66
N ILE A 46 5.67 17.97 19.38
CA ILE A 46 4.72 17.48 20.40
C ILE A 46 5.49 16.81 21.54
N GLY A 47 6.46 15.95 21.22
CA GLY A 47 7.29 15.28 22.21
C GLY A 47 8.05 16.26 23.11
N ALA A 48 8.64 17.31 22.54
CA ALA A 48 9.35 18.32 23.32
C ALA A 48 8.44 19.07 24.31
N VAL A 49 7.19 19.35 23.94
CA VAL A 49 6.24 20.08 24.81
C VAL A 49 5.50 19.20 25.80
N SER A 50 5.29 17.91 25.49
CA SER A 50 4.73 16.92 26.41
C SER A 50 5.78 16.29 27.32
N GLY A 51 7.06 16.55 27.08
CA GLY A 51 8.16 15.91 27.79
C GLY A 51 8.39 14.45 27.36
N SER A 52 7.99 14.06 26.15
CA SER A 52 8.23 12.75 25.58
C SER A 52 9.57 12.73 24.82
N ALA A 53 10.25 11.59 24.83
CA ALA A 53 11.51 11.39 24.13
C ALA A 53 11.32 10.92 22.68
N SER A 54 10.20 10.27 22.40
CA SER A 54 9.80 9.85 21.06
C SER A 54 8.30 10.00 20.85
N GLY A 55 7.90 10.03 19.58
CA GLY A 55 6.50 10.04 19.16
C GLY A 55 6.33 9.29 17.84
N SER A 56 5.21 8.58 17.70
CA SER A 56 4.94 7.75 16.53
C SER A 56 3.47 7.81 16.12
N ILE A 57 3.24 7.65 14.82
CA ILE A 57 1.94 7.41 14.20
C ILE A 57 2.01 6.03 13.59
N LEU A 58 1.08 5.15 13.95
CA LEU A 58 0.91 3.85 13.31
C LEU A 58 -0.50 3.77 12.72
N THR A 59 -0.60 3.40 11.45
CA THR A 59 -1.89 3.21 10.78
C THR A 59 -2.06 1.75 10.39
N PHE A 60 -3.15 1.16 10.86
CA PHE A 60 -3.50 -0.23 10.64
C PHE A 60 -4.71 -0.31 9.72
N SER A 61 -4.58 -0.95 8.56
CA SER A 61 -5.69 -1.12 7.63
C SER A 61 -6.56 -2.34 7.98
N THR A 62 -5.93 -3.43 8.41
CA THR A 62 -6.59 -4.64 8.90
C THR A 62 -5.72 -5.30 9.99
N PRO A 63 -6.27 -6.21 10.82
CA PRO A 63 -5.48 -6.97 11.79
C PRO A 63 -4.38 -7.84 11.15
N ASP A 64 -4.56 -8.22 9.88
CA ASP A 64 -3.70 -9.15 9.16
C ASP A 64 -2.74 -8.46 8.16
N SER A 65 -2.58 -7.14 8.24
CA SER A 65 -1.67 -6.37 7.39
C SER A 65 -0.64 -5.59 8.22
N PRO A 66 0.62 -5.49 7.76
CA PRO A 66 1.64 -4.72 8.47
C PRO A 66 1.21 -3.25 8.57
N PRO A 67 1.36 -2.60 9.73
CA PRO A 67 1.03 -1.20 9.87
C PRO A 67 1.98 -0.31 9.08
N ARG A 68 1.50 0.85 8.67
CA ARG A 68 2.33 1.95 8.17
C ARG A 68 2.68 2.86 9.33
N TYR A 69 3.81 3.56 9.23
CA TYR A 69 4.22 4.46 10.32
C TYR A 69 4.94 5.72 9.84
N LYS A 70 4.89 6.75 10.69
CA LYS A 70 5.90 7.81 10.80
C LYS A 70 6.30 7.91 12.25
N THR A 71 7.56 8.22 12.48
CA THR A 71 8.09 8.31 13.83
C THR A 71 9.26 9.28 13.86
N THR A 72 9.69 9.65 15.05
CA THR A 72 10.93 10.42 15.23
C THR A 72 12.14 9.52 15.02
N SER A 73 13.33 10.12 14.85
CA SER A 73 14.55 9.37 14.52
C SER A 73 14.94 8.31 15.56
N LEU A 74 14.53 8.47 16.83
CA LEU A 74 14.88 7.54 17.90
C LEU A 74 14.26 6.16 17.72
N THR A 75 13.04 6.08 17.21
CA THR A 75 12.27 4.83 17.07
C THR A 75 12.16 4.33 15.63
N GLU A 76 12.72 5.06 14.65
CA GLU A 76 12.67 4.72 13.22
C GLU A 76 13.16 3.29 12.92
N ALA A 77 14.34 2.91 13.43
CA ALA A 77 14.90 1.58 13.16
C ALA A 77 14.07 0.45 13.79
N SER A 78 13.56 0.66 15.02
CA SER A 78 12.73 -0.32 15.72
C SER A 78 11.37 -0.50 15.06
N LEU A 79 10.69 0.61 14.69
CA LEU A 79 9.42 0.53 13.98
C LEU A 79 9.58 -0.02 12.56
N HIS A 80 10.68 0.28 11.87
CA HIS A 80 11.00 -0.36 10.61
C HIS A 80 11.08 -1.89 10.79
N ALA A 81 11.83 -2.37 11.79
CA ALA A 81 11.95 -3.80 12.07
C ALA A 81 10.60 -4.44 12.46
N PHE A 82 9.81 -3.76 13.29
CA PHE A 82 8.49 -4.20 13.70
C PHE A 82 7.55 -4.37 12.50
N THR A 83 7.52 -3.41 11.58
CA THR A 83 6.62 -3.41 10.41
C THR A 83 7.08 -4.25 9.22
N THR A 84 8.35 -4.66 9.20
CA THR A 84 8.90 -5.52 8.13
C THR A 84 9.11 -6.98 8.54
N SER A 85 9.03 -7.28 9.84
CA SER A 85 8.93 -8.63 10.37
C SER A 85 7.47 -9.07 10.54
N ASP A 86 7.24 -10.29 11.03
CA ASP A 86 5.89 -10.77 11.41
C ASP A 86 5.52 -10.40 12.87
N GLN A 87 6.38 -9.67 13.61
CA GLN A 87 6.16 -9.35 15.02
C GLN A 87 4.87 -8.56 15.29
N TRP A 88 4.39 -7.79 14.31
CA TRP A 88 3.14 -7.04 14.43
C TRP A 88 1.90 -7.94 14.47
N ARG A 89 1.94 -9.15 13.90
CA ARG A 89 0.81 -10.10 13.93
C ARG A 89 0.53 -10.61 15.35
N ASP A 90 1.60 -10.93 16.05
CA ASP A 90 1.54 -11.50 17.40
C ASP A 90 1.49 -10.40 18.49
N SER A 91 1.48 -9.12 18.08
CA SER A 91 1.43 -8.00 19.01
C SER A 91 0.05 -7.89 19.65
N GLN A 92 -0.01 -8.21 20.95
CA GLN A 92 -1.22 -8.00 21.75
C GLN A 92 -1.67 -6.53 21.74
N ARG A 93 -0.72 -5.59 21.70
CA ARG A 93 -1.01 -4.16 21.55
C ARG A 93 -1.78 -3.87 20.26
N ALA A 94 -1.33 -4.43 19.13
CA ALA A 94 -2.00 -4.23 17.84
C ALA A 94 -3.40 -4.88 17.82
N GLN A 95 -3.54 -6.08 18.40
CA GLN A 95 -4.83 -6.78 18.50
C GLN A 95 -5.83 -6.00 19.37
N PHE A 96 -5.37 -5.40 20.47
CA PHE A 96 -6.21 -4.57 21.36
C PHE A 96 -6.87 -3.40 20.62
N LEU A 97 -6.20 -2.80 19.63
CA LEU A 97 -6.74 -1.69 18.83
C LEU A 97 -8.00 -2.08 18.02
N PHE A 98 -8.18 -3.37 17.75
CA PHE A 98 -9.30 -3.89 16.95
C PHE A 98 -10.38 -4.57 17.80
N MET A 99 -10.23 -4.61 19.13
CA MET A 99 -11.25 -5.17 20.02
C MET A 99 -12.49 -4.27 20.10
N ASP A 100 -13.66 -4.89 20.27
CA ASP A 100 -14.91 -4.15 20.48
C ASP A 100 -14.84 -3.32 21.77
N GLY A 101 -15.28 -2.06 21.70
CA GLY A 101 -15.17 -1.09 22.81
C GLY A 101 -13.79 -0.44 23.00
N ALA A 102 -12.75 -0.82 22.26
CA ALA A 102 -11.44 -0.16 22.35
C ALA A 102 -11.51 1.36 22.06
N GLN A 103 -12.47 1.77 21.22
CA GLN A 103 -12.67 3.19 20.86
C GLN A 103 -13.09 4.05 22.06
N ASP A 104 -13.83 3.49 23.02
CA ASP A 104 -14.26 4.20 24.22
C ASP A 104 -13.07 4.45 25.16
N VAL A 105 -12.17 3.47 25.23
CA VAL A 105 -10.92 3.52 26.01
C VAL A 105 -10.00 4.63 25.51
N PHE A 106 -9.85 4.76 24.20
CA PHE A 106 -8.95 5.74 23.57
C PHE A 106 -9.64 7.06 23.20
N SER A 107 -10.74 7.41 23.88
CA SER A 107 -11.37 8.73 23.78
C SER A 107 -10.47 9.88 24.28
N GLN A 108 -9.43 9.54 25.02
CA GLN A 108 -8.33 10.38 25.51
C GLN A 108 -6.97 9.67 25.31
N PHE A 109 -5.90 10.32 25.75
CA PHE A 109 -4.58 9.69 25.86
C PHE A 109 -4.50 8.82 27.12
N VAL A 110 -4.22 7.53 26.95
CA VAL A 110 -4.12 6.54 28.03
C VAL A 110 -2.84 5.74 27.90
N TYR A 111 -2.36 5.15 29.00
CA TYR A 111 -1.19 4.29 28.96
C TYR A 111 -1.58 2.90 28.49
N MET A 112 -1.05 2.47 27.34
CA MET A 112 -1.33 1.13 26.80
C MET A 112 -0.96 0.02 27.80
N ASN A 113 0.11 0.24 28.56
CA ASN A 113 0.59 -0.72 29.56
C ASN A 113 -0.41 -0.92 30.72
N ASP A 114 -1.40 -0.04 30.93
CA ASP A 114 -2.43 -0.20 31.97
C ASP A 114 -3.44 -1.31 31.63
N PHE A 115 -3.50 -1.71 30.37
CA PHE A 115 -4.40 -2.77 29.88
C PHE A 115 -3.69 -4.12 29.75
N MET A 116 -2.44 -4.23 30.24
CA MET A 116 -1.63 -5.44 30.17
C MET A 116 -1.24 -5.89 31.58
N THR A 117 -1.26 -7.20 31.82
CA THR A 117 -0.71 -7.78 33.05
C THR A 117 0.81 -7.68 33.07
N ALA A 118 1.43 -7.83 34.26
CA ALA A 118 2.89 -7.84 34.38
C ALA A 118 3.56 -8.95 33.54
N GLU A 119 2.91 -10.11 33.43
CA GLU A 119 3.37 -11.23 32.61
C GLU A 119 3.27 -10.91 31.11
N GLN A 120 2.15 -10.32 30.67
CA GLN A 120 1.98 -9.86 29.29
C GLN A 120 3.03 -8.80 28.92
N LEU A 121 3.30 -7.85 29.82
CA LEU A 121 4.28 -6.80 29.60
C LEU A 121 5.72 -7.36 29.55
N ALA A 122 6.04 -8.36 30.38
CA ALA A 122 7.34 -9.02 30.36
C ALA A 122 7.59 -9.83 29.08
N ALA A 123 6.53 -10.35 28.45
CA ALA A 123 6.58 -11.08 27.20
C ALA A 123 6.41 -10.19 25.94
N ASP A 124 6.13 -8.90 26.10
CA ASP A 124 5.82 -7.98 24.99
C ASP A 124 7.09 -7.55 24.25
N ALA A 125 7.20 -7.96 22.98
CA ALA A 125 8.35 -7.61 22.12
C ALA A 125 8.47 -6.10 21.88
N VAL A 126 7.34 -5.36 21.89
CA VAL A 126 7.34 -3.90 21.75
C VAL A 126 7.94 -3.25 23.01
N GLU A 127 7.53 -3.64 24.21
CA GLU A 127 8.12 -3.19 25.47
C GLU A 127 9.62 -3.50 25.54
N ALA A 128 10.05 -4.70 25.15
CA ALA A 128 11.47 -5.06 25.10
C ALA A 128 12.26 -4.12 24.17
N SER A 129 11.74 -3.89 22.95
CA SER A 129 12.36 -2.98 21.96
C SER A 129 12.43 -1.53 22.45
N LEU A 130 11.38 -1.04 23.12
CA LEU A 130 11.38 0.30 23.72
C LEU A 130 12.45 0.41 24.81
N ARG A 131 12.58 -0.59 25.67
CA ARG A 131 13.60 -0.60 26.75
C ARG A 131 15.03 -0.61 26.22
N GLU A 132 15.30 -1.35 25.15
CA GLU A 132 16.61 -1.34 24.47
C GLU A 132 16.99 0.05 23.96
N LEU A 133 16.00 0.84 23.53
CA LEU A 133 16.18 2.25 23.13
C LEU A 133 16.22 3.23 24.31
N GLY A 134 16.16 2.75 25.55
CA GLY A 134 16.09 3.59 26.74
C GLY A 134 14.75 4.31 26.90
N LEU A 135 13.68 3.78 26.31
CA LEU A 135 12.31 4.27 26.44
C LEU A 135 11.54 3.45 27.48
N GLY A 136 10.58 4.10 28.11
CA GLY A 136 9.75 3.53 29.17
C GLY A 136 8.27 3.68 28.86
N GLN A 137 7.56 4.44 29.70
CA GLN A 137 6.10 4.54 29.63
C GLN A 137 5.63 5.12 28.29
N GLN A 138 4.67 4.44 27.64
CA GLN A 138 4.04 4.86 26.39
C GLN A 138 2.61 5.31 26.63
N ILE A 139 2.31 6.57 26.27
CA ILE A 139 0.95 7.10 26.24
C ILE A 139 0.41 7.05 24.81
N THR A 140 -0.85 6.66 24.66
CA THR A 140 -1.44 6.31 23.36
C THR A 140 -2.85 6.86 23.24
N THR A 141 -3.20 7.36 22.06
CA THR A 141 -4.59 7.53 21.65
C THR A 141 -4.82 6.91 20.29
N VAL A 142 -6.07 6.56 20.01
CA VAL A 142 -6.47 5.82 18.82
C VAL A 142 -7.66 6.51 18.19
N ILE A 143 -7.59 6.68 16.88
CA ILE A 143 -8.59 7.38 16.09
C ILE A 143 -9.03 6.45 14.96
N PRO A 144 -10.29 5.99 14.98
CA PRO A 144 -10.86 5.25 13.86
C PRO A 144 -11.12 6.19 12.68
N MET A 145 -10.75 5.76 11.50
CA MET A 145 -10.90 6.52 10.27
C MET A 145 -12.14 6.09 9.49
N PRO A 146 -12.79 7.00 8.72
CA PRO A 146 -13.88 6.61 7.83
C PRO A 146 -13.47 5.59 6.76
N SER A 147 -12.17 5.54 6.43
CA SER A 147 -11.56 4.52 5.57
C SER A 147 -11.49 3.13 6.21
N ARG A 148 -12.00 2.96 7.44
CA ARG A 148 -11.91 1.77 8.31
C ARG A 148 -10.52 1.43 8.81
N GLU A 149 -9.55 2.29 8.53
CA GLU A 149 -8.24 2.20 9.14
C GLU A 149 -8.30 2.68 10.59
N VAL A 150 -7.41 2.16 11.40
CA VAL A 150 -7.22 2.60 12.79
C VAL A 150 -5.88 3.30 12.88
N VAL A 151 -5.87 4.54 13.35
CA VAL A 151 -4.64 5.32 13.53
C VAL A 151 -4.34 5.43 15.01
N SER A 152 -3.18 4.92 15.41
CA SER A 152 -2.61 5.07 16.74
C SER A 152 -1.58 6.19 16.75
N PHE A 153 -1.68 7.07 17.74
CA PHE A 153 -0.66 8.07 18.04
C PHE A 153 -0.06 7.74 19.41
N THR A 154 1.26 7.58 19.45
CA THR A 154 1.98 7.21 20.66
C THR A 154 3.06 8.22 20.97
N TRP A 155 3.32 8.41 22.26
CA TRP A 155 4.49 9.14 22.75
C TRP A 155 5.13 8.40 23.92
N GLU A 156 6.44 8.27 23.87
CA GLU A 156 7.23 7.48 24.82
C GLU A 156 8.10 8.38 25.71
N ARG A 157 8.08 8.13 27.02
CA ARG A 157 8.99 8.74 28.00
C ARG A 157 10.32 8.01 28.02
N ARG A 158 11.40 8.67 28.47
CA ARG A 158 12.65 7.93 28.75
C ARG A 158 12.44 6.95 29.90
N LEU A 159 13.21 5.88 29.89
CA LEU A 159 13.23 4.92 30.98
C LEU A 159 13.69 5.63 32.26
N GLY A 160 12.90 5.51 33.33
CA GLY A 160 13.15 6.16 34.63
C GLY A 160 12.44 7.49 34.83
N ASP A 161 11.97 8.15 33.76
CA ASP A 161 11.30 9.46 33.84
C ASP A 161 9.84 9.40 34.36
N GLY A 162 9.33 8.20 34.61
CA GLY A 162 7.95 7.99 35.05
C GLY A 162 6.91 8.38 33.99
N ARG A 163 5.67 8.58 34.44
CA ARG A 163 4.55 9.03 33.59
C ARG A 163 4.60 10.54 33.35
N HIS A 164 3.89 10.97 32.31
CA HIS A 164 3.60 12.36 32.03
C HIS A 164 2.81 12.96 33.20
N ASP A 165 3.12 14.21 33.54
CA ASP A 165 2.32 14.94 34.52
C ASP A 165 0.93 15.30 33.96
N PRO A 166 -0.06 15.64 34.80
CA PRO A 166 -1.41 15.94 34.36
C PRO A 166 -1.52 17.09 33.34
N ALA A 167 -0.61 18.08 33.39
CA ALA A 167 -0.64 19.19 32.43
C ALA A 167 -0.15 18.73 31.05
N SER A 168 0.88 17.88 31.00
CA SER A 168 1.36 17.24 29.77
C SER A 168 0.30 16.32 29.14
N ILE A 169 -0.45 15.57 29.95
CA ILE A 169 -1.58 14.75 29.47
C ILE A 169 -2.70 15.65 28.91
N GLY A 170 -3.09 16.70 29.65
CA GLY A 170 -4.10 17.65 29.18
C GLY A 170 -3.71 18.37 27.89
N LEU A 171 -2.42 18.62 27.67
CA LEU A 171 -1.91 19.15 26.41
C LEU A 171 -2.13 18.14 25.26
N LEU A 172 -1.73 16.88 25.43
CA LEU A 172 -1.94 15.84 24.42
C LEU A 172 -3.44 15.67 24.11
N ASP A 173 -4.29 15.62 25.13
CA ASP A 173 -5.75 15.53 24.96
C ASP A 173 -6.32 16.72 24.19
N SER A 174 -5.80 17.93 24.41
CA SER A 174 -6.21 19.11 23.65
C SER A 174 -5.84 19.03 22.15
N LEU A 175 -4.76 18.31 21.81
CA LEU A 175 -4.33 18.10 20.42
C LEU A 175 -5.09 16.98 19.71
N ARG A 176 -5.67 16.02 20.46
CA ARG A 176 -6.37 14.86 19.90
C ARG A 176 -7.43 15.23 18.85
N PRO A 177 -8.32 16.23 19.05
CA PRO A 177 -9.25 16.67 18.01
C PRO A 177 -8.57 17.18 16.73
N HIS A 178 -7.39 17.80 16.84
CA HIS A 178 -6.63 18.28 15.69
C HIS A 178 -6.02 17.10 14.91
N LEU A 179 -5.47 16.10 15.61
CA LEU A 179 -4.97 14.86 15.02
C LEU A 179 -6.08 14.09 14.29
N ALA A 180 -7.27 14.00 14.88
CA ALA A 180 -8.44 13.36 14.25
C ALA A 180 -8.87 14.11 12.98
N ARG A 181 -8.97 15.44 13.03
CA ARG A 181 -9.32 16.25 11.87
C ARG A 181 -8.27 16.18 10.76
N ALA A 182 -6.98 16.18 11.11
CA ALA A 182 -5.88 16.00 10.16
C ALA A 182 -6.01 14.67 9.42
N GLY A 183 -6.19 13.56 10.15
CA GLY A 183 -6.44 12.26 9.53
C GLY A 183 -7.65 12.29 8.57
N LEU A 184 -8.77 12.88 9.01
CA LEU A 184 -9.99 12.97 8.19
C LEU A 184 -9.75 13.75 6.88
N ILE A 185 -9.03 14.86 6.95
CA ILE A 185 -8.67 15.68 5.79
C ILE A 185 -7.80 14.86 4.82
N SER A 186 -6.75 14.19 5.32
CA SER A 186 -5.89 13.34 4.49
C SER A 186 -6.69 12.22 3.81
N ALA A 187 -7.56 11.53 4.54
CA ALA A 187 -8.41 10.48 3.99
C ALA A 187 -9.35 11.01 2.89
N ARG A 188 -9.94 12.21 3.08
CA ARG A 188 -10.81 12.82 2.07
C ARG A 188 -10.03 13.24 0.82
N LEU A 189 -8.85 13.82 0.98
CA LEU A 189 -8.01 14.22 -0.16
C LEU A 189 -7.57 12.99 -0.97
N ASN A 190 -7.22 11.88 -0.32
CA ASN A 190 -6.91 10.65 -1.03
C ASN A 190 -8.09 10.12 -1.84
N LEU A 191 -9.31 10.16 -1.29
CA LEU A 191 -10.51 9.77 -2.02
C LEU A 191 -10.73 10.66 -3.26
N GLU A 192 -10.55 11.98 -3.15
CA GLU A 192 -10.68 12.86 -4.32
C GLU A 192 -9.58 12.62 -5.36
N ARG A 193 -8.34 12.34 -4.95
CA ARG A 193 -7.26 11.93 -5.87
C ARG A 193 -7.62 10.63 -6.59
N ALA A 194 -8.10 9.62 -5.86
CA ALA A 194 -8.52 8.35 -6.43
C ALA A 194 -9.63 8.53 -7.49
N ARG A 195 -10.62 9.38 -7.20
CA ARG A 195 -11.68 9.75 -8.16
C ARG A 195 -11.13 10.45 -9.39
N ALA A 196 -10.23 11.41 -9.21
CA ALA A 196 -9.59 12.10 -10.32
C ALA A 196 -8.78 11.13 -11.21
N THR A 197 -8.07 10.17 -10.62
CA THR A 197 -7.32 9.14 -11.37
C THR A 197 -8.25 8.28 -12.23
N VAL A 198 -9.31 7.72 -11.66
CA VAL A 198 -10.24 6.86 -12.44
C VAL A 198 -11.02 7.66 -13.48
N SER A 199 -11.33 8.94 -13.21
CA SER A 199 -11.96 9.85 -14.17
C SER A 199 -11.04 10.16 -15.37
N GLY A 200 -9.74 10.33 -15.15
CA GLY A 200 -8.78 10.50 -16.24
C GLY A 200 -8.68 9.26 -17.15
N LEU A 201 -8.76 8.06 -16.55
CA LEU A 201 -8.77 6.79 -17.30
C LEU A 201 -10.09 6.56 -18.04
N ASP A 202 -11.21 7.00 -17.46
CA ASP A 202 -12.53 7.00 -18.10
C ASP A 202 -12.52 7.81 -19.41
N ALA A 203 -11.88 8.98 -19.40
CA ALA A 203 -11.78 9.86 -20.57
C ALA A 203 -11.02 9.24 -21.76
N ILE A 204 -10.18 8.23 -21.54
CA ILE A 204 -9.47 7.47 -22.58
C ILE A 204 -10.03 6.06 -22.78
N GLY A 205 -11.20 5.76 -22.20
CA GLY A 205 -11.91 4.50 -22.38
C GLY A 205 -11.28 3.29 -21.70
N LEU A 206 -10.48 3.49 -20.66
CA LEU A 206 -9.87 2.40 -19.89
C LEU A 206 -10.69 2.07 -18.64
N PRO A 207 -11.24 0.86 -18.49
CA PRO A 207 -11.86 0.42 -17.24
C PRO A 207 -10.84 0.41 -16.09
N ALA A 208 -11.15 1.10 -15.00
CA ALA A 208 -10.20 1.26 -13.91
C ALA A 208 -10.86 1.42 -12.54
N ALA A 209 -10.13 0.99 -11.51
CA ALA A 209 -10.43 1.25 -10.11
C ALA A 209 -9.17 1.59 -9.33
N VAL A 210 -9.31 2.40 -8.29
CA VAL A 210 -8.29 2.60 -7.26
C VAL A 210 -8.75 1.84 -6.02
N LEU A 211 -7.87 0.94 -5.55
CA LEU A 211 -8.10 0.07 -4.40
C LEU A 211 -7.17 0.47 -3.25
N THR A 212 -7.56 0.21 -2.01
CA THR A 212 -6.62 0.16 -0.88
C THR A 212 -5.70 -1.05 -1.02
N GLN A 213 -4.61 -1.10 -0.25
CA GLN A 213 -3.78 -2.32 -0.12
C GLN A 213 -4.57 -3.56 0.34
N ALA A 214 -5.67 -3.38 1.06
CA ALA A 214 -6.56 -4.47 1.49
C ALA A 214 -7.56 -4.91 0.39
N GLY A 215 -7.50 -4.31 -0.81
CA GLY A 215 -8.40 -4.62 -1.93
C GLY A 215 -9.78 -3.96 -1.86
N VAL A 216 -9.97 -2.97 -0.97
CA VAL A 216 -11.22 -2.19 -0.85
C VAL A 216 -11.25 -1.14 -1.94
N VAL A 217 -12.38 -1.01 -2.66
CA VAL A 217 -12.54 -0.01 -3.72
C VAL A 217 -12.68 1.38 -3.12
N LEU A 218 -11.73 2.27 -3.42
CA LEU A 218 -11.81 3.71 -3.08
C LEU A 218 -12.61 4.47 -4.15
N ALA A 219 -12.33 4.18 -5.42
CA ALA A 219 -13.03 4.75 -6.57
C ALA A 219 -12.98 3.78 -7.75
N ALA A 220 -14.02 3.77 -8.58
CA ALA A 220 -14.07 3.05 -9.85
C ALA A 220 -14.72 3.94 -10.91
N ASN A 221 -14.37 3.73 -12.18
CA ASN A 221 -15.02 4.44 -13.28
C ASN A 221 -16.20 3.65 -13.88
N ALA A 222 -17.04 4.34 -14.65
CA ALA A 222 -18.24 3.77 -15.25
C ALA A 222 -17.89 2.60 -16.19
N PHE A 223 -16.76 2.68 -16.90
CA PHE A 223 -16.29 1.60 -17.76
C PHE A 223 -16.05 0.29 -16.98
N LEU A 224 -15.44 0.34 -15.79
CA LEU A 224 -15.27 -0.86 -14.96
C LEU A 224 -16.61 -1.43 -14.50
N GLU A 225 -17.58 -0.57 -14.18
CA GLU A 225 -18.92 -0.99 -13.77
C GLU A 225 -19.69 -1.73 -14.89
N THR A 226 -19.38 -1.44 -16.16
CA THR A 226 -19.94 -2.22 -17.29
C THR A 226 -19.47 -3.69 -17.29
N LEU A 227 -18.33 -3.97 -16.64
CA LEU A 227 -17.72 -5.30 -16.53
C LEU A 227 -18.19 -6.08 -15.29
N ARG A 228 -19.39 -5.80 -14.75
CA ARG A 228 -19.99 -6.43 -13.55
C ARG A 228 -20.03 -7.96 -13.53
N GLU A 229 -20.03 -8.59 -14.70
CA GLU A 229 -20.00 -10.05 -14.83
C GLU A 229 -18.58 -10.62 -14.63
N VAL A 230 -17.55 -9.77 -14.76
CA VAL A 230 -16.14 -10.09 -14.52
C VAL A 230 -15.72 -9.63 -13.13
N PHE A 231 -16.03 -8.39 -12.77
CA PHE A 231 -15.68 -7.79 -11.48
C PHE A 231 -16.92 -7.64 -10.62
N ARG A 232 -16.90 -8.22 -9.43
CA ARG A 232 -18.03 -8.20 -8.50
C ARG A 232 -17.64 -7.49 -7.21
N PRO A 233 -18.55 -6.71 -6.61
CA PRO A 233 -18.34 -6.23 -5.26
C PRO A 233 -18.34 -7.42 -4.30
N SER A 234 -17.45 -7.38 -3.31
CA SER A 234 -17.41 -8.34 -2.21
C SER A 234 -17.79 -7.68 -0.89
N ALA A 235 -17.89 -8.48 0.17
CA ALA A 235 -18.18 -7.98 1.51
C ALA A 235 -17.22 -6.84 1.87
N PHE A 236 -17.71 -5.90 2.67
CA PHE A 236 -16.92 -4.78 3.16
C PHE A 236 -16.36 -3.83 2.07
N GLY A 237 -16.86 -3.88 0.83
CA GLY A 237 -16.44 -2.98 -0.25
C GLY A 237 -15.21 -3.45 -1.02
N GLY A 238 -14.85 -4.72 -0.90
CA GLY A 238 -13.79 -5.32 -1.70
C GLY A 238 -14.21 -5.56 -3.16
N LEU A 239 -13.23 -5.94 -3.98
CA LEU A 239 -13.42 -6.31 -5.38
C LEU A 239 -12.97 -7.76 -5.60
N THR A 240 -13.79 -8.57 -6.26
CA THR A 240 -13.46 -9.95 -6.65
C THR A 240 -13.58 -10.13 -8.16
N VAL A 241 -12.87 -11.12 -8.69
CA VAL A 241 -12.97 -11.53 -10.10
C VAL A 241 -13.81 -12.82 -10.21
N SER A 242 -14.69 -12.89 -11.19
CA SER A 242 -15.58 -14.04 -11.40
C SER A 242 -14.83 -15.34 -11.76
N ASP A 243 -13.66 -15.22 -12.38
CA ASP A 243 -12.77 -16.35 -12.66
C ASP A 243 -11.96 -16.66 -11.39
N GLU A 244 -12.18 -17.83 -10.81
CA GLU A 244 -11.57 -18.24 -9.53
C GLU A 244 -10.04 -18.16 -9.53
N ARG A 245 -9.41 -18.40 -10.69
CA ARG A 245 -7.95 -18.40 -10.79
C ARG A 245 -7.41 -16.98 -10.95
N ALA A 246 -8.10 -16.13 -11.72
CA ALA A 246 -7.78 -14.71 -11.77
C ALA A 246 -8.00 -14.03 -10.40
N ASP A 247 -9.04 -14.43 -9.66
CA ASP A 247 -9.31 -13.94 -8.31
C ASP A 247 -8.22 -14.34 -7.31
N ALA A 248 -7.75 -15.59 -7.36
CA ALA A 248 -6.63 -16.04 -6.56
C ALA A 248 -5.34 -15.23 -6.86
N LEU A 249 -5.05 -14.99 -8.15
CA LEU A 249 -3.91 -14.17 -8.56
C LEU A 249 -4.08 -12.69 -8.13
N LEU A 250 -5.29 -12.14 -8.17
CA LEU A 250 -5.59 -10.79 -7.66
C LEU A 250 -5.27 -10.68 -6.17
N ARG A 251 -5.74 -11.64 -5.36
CA ARG A 251 -5.46 -11.67 -3.92
C ARG A 251 -3.97 -11.84 -3.60
N GLU A 252 -3.27 -12.72 -4.32
CA GLU A 252 -1.83 -12.90 -4.17
C GLU A 252 -1.06 -11.62 -4.52
N ALA A 253 -1.41 -10.98 -5.64
CA ALA A 253 -0.76 -9.75 -6.09
C ALA A 253 -1.00 -8.58 -5.12
N LEU A 254 -2.22 -8.40 -4.60
CA LEU A 254 -2.52 -7.40 -3.58
C LEU A 254 -1.71 -7.64 -2.29
N THR A 255 -1.60 -8.89 -1.86
CA THR A 255 -0.79 -9.28 -0.69
C THR A 255 0.70 -8.98 -0.91
N ALA A 256 1.23 -9.29 -2.10
CA ALA A 256 2.62 -9.00 -2.46
C ALA A 256 2.91 -7.49 -2.49
N LEU A 257 1.98 -6.69 -3.02
CA LEU A 257 2.07 -5.22 -3.06
C LEU A 257 2.02 -4.61 -1.65
N ALA A 258 1.24 -5.19 -0.73
CA ALA A 258 1.24 -4.78 0.68
C ALA A 258 2.59 -5.03 1.38
N GLY A 259 3.25 -6.15 1.08
CA GLY A 259 4.57 -6.52 1.61
C GLY A 259 5.78 -5.79 1.01
N LYS A 260 5.57 -4.69 0.27
CA LYS A 260 6.62 -3.90 -0.43
C LYS A 260 7.52 -4.71 -1.39
N ARG A 261 7.11 -5.93 -1.80
CA ARG A 261 7.77 -6.65 -2.89
C ARG A 261 7.40 -5.93 -4.18
N SER A 262 8.30 -5.07 -4.64
CA SER A 262 8.07 -4.17 -5.77
C SER A 262 7.94 -4.96 -7.06
N SER A 263 6.71 -5.23 -7.47
CA SER A 263 6.40 -5.55 -8.87
C SER A 263 4.94 -5.21 -9.13
N SER A 264 4.71 -4.44 -10.20
CA SER A 264 3.42 -4.47 -10.90
C SER A 264 3.03 -5.92 -11.18
N GLY A 265 1.73 -6.21 -11.17
CA GLY A 265 1.23 -7.55 -11.46
C GLY A 265 0.22 -7.50 -12.59
N SER A 266 0.38 -8.36 -13.58
CA SER A 266 -0.57 -8.53 -14.66
C SER A 266 -1.32 -9.86 -14.52
N ILE A 267 -2.64 -9.80 -14.48
CA ILE A 267 -3.52 -10.93 -14.23
C ILE A 267 -4.39 -11.15 -15.47
N PRO A 268 -4.16 -12.21 -16.26
CA PRO A 268 -5.05 -12.54 -17.36
C PRO A 268 -6.41 -13.01 -16.87
N ILE A 269 -7.44 -12.53 -17.55
CA ILE A 269 -8.80 -13.03 -17.46
C ILE A 269 -9.11 -13.77 -18.76
N ARG A 270 -9.48 -15.04 -18.60
CA ARG A 270 -9.78 -15.91 -19.72
C ARG A 270 -11.03 -15.43 -20.46
N PRO A 271 -11.10 -15.64 -21.79
CA PRO A 271 -12.31 -15.37 -22.55
C PRO A 271 -13.41 -16.34 -22.12
N ARG A 272 -14.63 -15.81 -21.95
CA ARG A 272 -15.85 -16.57 -21.64
C ARG A 272 -16.95 -16.08 -22.58
N GLU A 273 -17.76 -17.02 -23.10
CA GLU A 273 -18.83 -16.84 -24.10
C GLU A 273 -19.08 -15.39 -24.57
N GLY A 274 -18.58 -15.07 -25.77
CA GLY A 274 -18.80 -13.77 -26.43
C GLY A 274 -17.89 -12.62 -26.00
N ARG A 275 -16.88 -12.85 -25.13
CA ARG A 275 -15.96 -11.80 -24.66
C ARG A 275 -14.52 -12.02 -25.06
N ALA A 276 -13.86 -10.91 -25.39
CA ALA A 276 -12.44 -10.85 -25.62
C ALA A 276 -11.66 -11.22 -24.33
N PRO A 277 -10.48 -11.84 -24.45
CA PRO A 277 -9.59 -12.01 -23.31
C PRO A 277 -9.18 -10.64 -22.78
N MET A 278 -8.97 -10.56 -21.47
CA MET A 278 -8.60 -9.29 -20.82
C MET A 278 -7.36 -9.50 -19.96
N VAL A 279 -6.66 -8.41 -19.67
CA VAL A 279 -5.57 -8.39 -18.70
C VAL A 279 -5.86 -7.30 -17.68
N VAL A 280 -5.73 -7.65 -16.41
CA VAL A 280 -5.81 -6.71 -15.30
C VAL A 280 -4.39 -6.34 -14.90
N HIS A 281 -4.06 -5.06 -14.96
CA HIS A 281 -2.80 -4.52 -14.48
C HIS A 281 -3.00 -3.90 -13.11
N LEU A 282 -2.19 -4.32 -12.14
CA LEU A 282 -2.10 -3.74 -10.81
C LEU A 282 -0.83 -2.92 -10.71
N LEU A 283 -0.99 -1.61 -10.56
CA LEU A 283 0.11 -0.67 -10.41
C LEU A 283 0.04 -0.06 -9.00
N PRO A 284 1.11 -0.14 -8.19
CA PRO A 284 1.14 0.62 -6.95
C PRO A 284 1.15 2.12 -7.27
N VAL A 285 0.15 2.85 -6.77
CA VAL A 285 0.13 4.30 -6.83
C VAL A 285 1.07 4.80 -5.76
N LYS A 286 2.34 5.00 -6.14
CA LYS A 286 3.31 5.69 -5.31
C LYS A 286 2.98 7.19 -5.39
N GLY A 287 2.19 7.68 -4.44
CA GLY A 287 2.11 9.12 -4.20
C GLY A 287 3.50 9.66 -3.86
N ALA A 288 3.75 10.94 -4.12
CA ALA A 288 4.96 11.64 -3.68
C ALA A 288 5.14 11.65 -2.14
N ALA A 289 4.16 11.12 -1.41
CA ALA A 289 4.23 10.87 0.01
C ALA A 289 3.64 9.49 0.29
N HIS A 290 4.30 8.71 1.13
CA HIS A 290 3.71 7.53 1.76
C HIS A 290 2.53 8.00 2.63
N ASP A 291 1.31 7.96 2.07
CA ASP A 291 0.12 8.52 2.70
C ASP A 291 -0.22 7.72 3.96
N LEU A 292 0.09 8.30 5.13
CA LEU A 292 -0.05 7.64 6.42
C LEU A 292 -1.50 7.20 6.66
N PHE A 293 -2.42 8.13 6.41
CA PHE A 293 -3.83 8.04 6.73
C PHE A 293 -4.71 7.44 5.62
N ALA A 294 -4.10 7.01 4.52
CA ALA A 294 -4.85 6.68 3.32
C ALA A 294 -4.46 5.37 2.64
N GLY A 295 -3.48 4.64 3.18
CA GLY A 295 -3.00 3.41 2.56
C GLY A 295 -2.24 3.68 1.28
N GLY A 296 -1.18 2.91 1.02
CA GLY A 296 -0.75 2.78 -0.36
C GLY A 296 -1.97 2.39 -1.20
N SER A 297 -2.20 3.09 -2.31
CA SER A 297 -3.32 2.77 -3.20
C SER A 297 -2.81 1.90 -4.35
N VAL A 298 -3.64 0.99 -4.84
CA VAL A 298 -3.36 0.15 -6.01
C VAL A 298 -4.28 0.58 -7.13
N LEU A 299 -3.71 0.98 -8.24
CA LEU A 299 -4.46 1.24 -9.47
C LEU A 299 -4.65 -0.07 -10.21
N LEU A 300 -5.91 -0.45 -10.39
CA LEU A 300 -6.36 -1.53 -11.25
C LEU A 300 -6.77 -0.93 -12.59
N VAL A 301 -6.17 -1.41 -13.68
CA VAL A 301 -6.55 -1.06 -15.06
C VAL A 301 -6.83 -2.32 -15.84
N VAL A 302 -7.91 -2.36 -16.61
CA VAL A 302 -8.26 -3.51 -17.44
C VAL A 302 -8.01 -3.18 -18.90
N THR A 303 -7.27 -4.04 -19.59
CA THR A 303 -7.09 -3.96 -21.04
C THR A 303 -7.79 -5.15 -21.70
N ALA A 304 -8.69 -4.86 -22.64
CA ALA A 304 -9.26 -5.90 -23.50
C ALA A 304 -8.28 -6.18 -24.64
N LEU A 305 -7.97 -7.45 -24.87
CA LEU A 305 -7.09 -7.84 -25.95
C LEU A 305 -7.91 -8.02 -27.23
N THR A 306 -7.58 -7.25 -28.26
CA THR A 306 -8.21 -7.42 -29.58
C THR A 306 -7.67 -8.68 -30.23
N VAL A 307 -8.55 -9.61 -30.61
CA VAL A 307 -8.17 -10.81 -31.36
C VAL A 307 -7.68 -10.37 -32.75
N GLN A 308 -6.38 -10.26 -32.94
CA GLN A 308 -5.78 -10.19 -34.27
C GLN A 308 -5.08 -11.52 -34.53
N GLY A 309 -5.47 -12.22 -35.58
CA GLY A 309 -5.12 -13.62 -35.87
C GLY A 309 -3.65 -13.93 -36.20
N GLY A 310 -2.70 -13.27 -35.55
CA GLY A 310 -1.25 -13.51 -35.67
C GLY A 310 -0.66 -14.10 -34.38
N ALA A 311 0.57 -14.63 -34.49
CA ALA A 311 1.34 -15.03 -33.31
C ALA A 311 1.71 -13.77 -32.48
N PRO A 312 1.46 -13.74 -31.16
CA PRO A 312 1.77 -12.58 -30.35
C PRO A 312 3.27 -12.28 -30.32
N VAL A 313 3.60 -11.00 -30.37
CA VAL A 313 4.99 -10.56 -30.38
C VAL A 313 5.58 -10.70 -28.96
N PRO A 314 6.77 -11.32 -28.77
CA PRO A 314 7.31 -11.57 -27.43
C PRO A 314 7.40 -10.34 -26.51
N HIS A 315 7.67 -9.14 -27.03
CA HIS A 315 7.72 -7.93 -26.21
C HIS A 315 6.34 -7.51 -25.67
N VAL A 316 5.26 -7.79 -26.43
CA VAL A 316 3.88 -7.58 -25.99
C VAL A 316 3.54 -8.55 -24.86
N LEU A 317 3.99 -9.81 -24.96
CA LEU A 317 3.81 -10.81 -23.90
C LEU A 317 4.59 -10.47 -22.63
N HIS A 318 5.80 -9.93 -22.78
CA HIS A 318 6.59 -9.45 -21.65
C HIS A 318 5.85 -8.35 -20.88
N GLY A 319 5.33 -7.33 -21.60
CA GLY A 319 4.63 -6.20 -20.98
C GLY A 319 3.24 -6.52 -20.45
N LEU A 320 2.54 -7.50 -21.04
CA LEU A 320 1.16 -7.85 -20.64
C LEU A 320 1.07 -8.93 -19.57
N PHE A 321 2.07 -9.79 -19.42
CA PHE A 321 1.99 -10.95 -18.51
C PHE A 321 3.22 -11.05 -17.58
N ASP A 322 4.06 -10.01 -17.55
CA ASP A 322 5.30 -9.97 -16.77
C ASP A 322 6.22 -11.20 -17.03
N LEU A 323 6.14 -11.78 -18.24
CA LEU A 323 6.95 -12.92 -18.67
C LEU A 323 8.38 -12.47 -18.92
N THR A 324 9.40 -13.18 -18.45
CA THR A 324 10.80 -12.87 -18.82
C THR A 324 11.03 -12.95 -20.33
N PRO A 325 12.12 -12.39 -20.88
CA PRO A 325 12.42 -12.51 -22.31
C PRO A 325 12.44 -13.96 -22.82
N SER A 326 12.96 -14.89 -22.00
CA SER A 326 12.96 -16.32 -22.35
C SER A 326 11.57 -16.96 -22.27
N GLU A 327 10.77 -16.61 -21.26
CA GLU A 327 9.37 -17.08 -21.15
C GLU A 327 8.52 -16.56 -22.31
N SER A 328 8.68 -15.29 -22.68
CA SER A 328 7.96 -14.66 -23.79
C SER A 328 8.29 -15.31 -25.14
N ARG A 329 9.56 -15.66 -25.37
CA ARG A 329 9.98 -16.42 -26.56
C ARG A 329 9.33 -17.81 -26.59
N LEU A 330 9.34 -18.53 -25.47
CA LEU A 330 8.72 -19.86 -25.39
C LEU A 330 7.20 -19.77 -25.64
N ALA A 331 6.52 -18.82 -25.01
CA ALA A 331 5.08 -18.60 -25.16
C ALA A 331 4.71 -18.27 -26.63
N ALA A 332 5.48 -17.40 -27.29
CA ALA A 332 5.28 -17.07 -28.70
C ALA A 332 5.48 -18.29 -29.62
N VAL A 333 6.49 -19.12 -29.38
CA VAL A 333 6.72 -20.36 -30.15
C VAL A 333 5.57 -21.35 -29.94
N LEU A 334 5.13 -21.58 -28.70
CA LEU A 334 4.01 -22.47 -28.37
C LEU A 334 2.68 -21.98 -28.95
N SER A 335 2.49 -20.66 -29.08
CA SER A 335 1.29 -20.05 -29.69
C SER A 335 1.07 -20.49 -31.15
N GLY A 336 2.17 -20.84 -31.85
CA GLY A 336 2.16 -21.37 -33.21
C GLY A 336 1.71 -22.83 -33.32
N GLY A 337 1.34 -23.48 -32.21
CA GLY A 337 0.83 -24.85 -32.18
C GLY A 337 1.90 -25.94 -32.05
N LEU A 338 3.16 -25.56 -31.86
CA LEU A 338 4.28 -26.50 -31.65
C LEU A 338 4.14 -27.24 -30.32
N SER A 339 4.56 -28.51 -30.29
CA SER A 339 4.72 -29.25 -29.04
C SER A 339 5.85 -28.67 -28.19
N VAL A 340 5.87 -29.00 -26.89
CA VAL A 340 6.94 -28.55 -25.97
C VAL A 340 8.32 -29.06 -26.42
N ALA A 341 8.39 -30.24 -27.05
CA ALA A 341 9.65 -30.78 -27.56
C ALA A 341 10.16 -29.98 -28.75
N GLU A 342 9.31 -29.72 -29.74
CA GLU A 342 9.68 -28.91 -30.91
C GLU A 342 10.00 -27.46 -30.54
N ALA A 343 9.29 -26.91 -29.54
CA ALA A 343 9.59 -25.58 -29.02
C ALA A 343 10.94 -25.53 -28.31
N ALA A 344 11.31 -26.59 -27.58
CA ALA A 344 12.62 -26.70 -26.92
C ALA A 344 13.75 -26.75 -27.95
N ASP A 345 13.60 -27.58 -28.99
CA ASP A 345 14.56 -27.71 -30.09
C ASP A 345 14.75 -26.36 -30.80
N ARG A 346 13.64 -25.68 -31.11
CA ARG A 346 13.67 -24.37 -31.77
C ARG A 346 14.28 -23.25 -30.92
N MET A 347 14.23 -23.39 -29.60
CA MET A 347 14.86 -22.45 -28.65
C MET A 347 16.29 -22.82 -28.29
N GLY A 348 16.82 -23.95 -28.79
CA GLY A 348 18.15 -24.45 -28.41
C GLY A 348 18.24 -24.81 -26.92
N THR A 349 17.14 -25.29 -26.32
CA THR A 349 17.09 -25.66 -24.91
C THR A 349 16.63 -27.09 -24.71
N THR A 350 16.80 -27.64 -23.50
CA THR A 350 16.32 -29.00 -23.22
C THR A 350 14.82 -29.01 -22.99
N VAL A 351 14.15 -30.12 -23.31
CA VAL A 351 12.72 -30.31 -23.01
C VAL A 351 12.43 -30.10 -21.52
N LYS A 352 13.35 -30.48 -20.63
CA LYS A 352 13.24 -30.25 -19.19
C LYS A 352 13.21 -28.75 -18.86
N THR A 353 14.12 -27.96 -19.43
CA THR A 353 14.16 -26.50 -19.25
C THR A 353 12.92 -25.82 -19.82
N ALA A 354 12.47 -26.24 -21.00
CA ALA A 354 11.24 -25.73 -21.60
C ALA A 354 10.00 -26.03 -20.73
N ARG A 355 9.93 -27.21 -20.10
CA ARG A 355 8.87 -27.54 -19.13
C ARG A 355 8.92 -26.64 -17.89
N THR A 356 10.10 -26.39 -17.32
CA THR A 356 10.25 -25.46 -16.19
C THR A 356 9.79 -24.05 -16.53
N TYR A 357 10.10 -23.55 -17.73
CA TYR A 357 9.59 -22.26 -18.19
C TYR A 357 8.09 -22.30 -18.43
N LEU A 358 7.54 -23.39 -18.98
CA LEU A 358 6.11 -23.56 -19.18
C LEU A 358 5.33 -23.54 -17.86
N ASP A 359 5.87 -24.16 -16.80
CA ASP A 359 5.26 -24.13 -15.47
C ASP A 359 5.23 -22.70 -14.89
N ARG A 360 6.30 -21.92 -15.10
CA ARG A 360 6.33 -20.50 -14.71
C ARG A 360 5.37 -19.65 -15.53
N ILE A 361 5.27 -19.91 -16.84
CA ILE A 361 4.29 -19.25 -17.70
C ILE A 361 2.89 -19.57 -17.18
N PHE A 362 2.56 -20.83 -16.92
CA PHE A 362 1.26 -21.24 -16.36
C PHE A 362 0.88 -20.55 -15.06
N ALA A 363 1.86 -20.32 -14.17
CA ALA A 363 1.66 -19.55 -12.96
C ALA A 363 1.30 -18.09 -13.29
N LYS A 364 2.12 -17.41 -14.10
CA LYS A 364 1.93 -15.99 -14.48
C LYS A 364 0.69 -15.76 -15.35
N THR A 365 0.36 -16.71 -16.20
CA THR A 365 -0.77 -16.60 -17.13
C THR A 365 -2.06 -17.20 -16.59
N GLY A 366 -2.05 -17.71 -15.35
CA GLY A 366 -3.22 -18.35 -14.76
C GLY A 366 -3.77 -19.52 -15.58
N THR A 367 -2.94 -20.25 -16.34
CA THR A 367 -3.35 -21.42 -17.15
C THR A 367 -2.80 -22.74 -16.58
N ASN A 368 -3.40 -23.88 -16.91
CA ASN A 368 -2.92 -25.20 -16.45
C ASN A 368 -2.59 -26.18 -17.59
N ARG A 369 -2.88 -25.79 -18.84
CA ARG A 369 -2.70 -26.64 -20.02
C ARG A 369 -2.20 -25.79 -21.17
N GLN A 370 -1.36 -26.37 -22.02
CA GLN A 370 -0.82 -25.68 -23.20
C GLN A 370 -1.94 -25.14 -24.09
N SER A 371 -3.03 -25.91 -24.29
CA SER A 371 -4.18 -25.46 -25.08
C SER A 371 -4.87 -24.21 -24.50
N GLN A 372 -4.95 -24.08 -23.18
CA GLN A 372 -5.49 -22.89 -22.51
C GLN A 372 -4.57 -21.68 -22.70
N LEU A 373 -3.25 -21.90 -22.59
CA LEU A 373 -2.26 -20.87 -22.86
C LEU A 373 -2.34 -20.40 -24.32
N VAL A 374 -2.37 -21.32 -25.27
CA VAL A 374 -2.50 -20.98 -26.70
C VAL A 374 -3.79 -20.21 -26.97
N ALA A 375 -4.92 -20.59 -26.36
CA ALA A 375 -6.18 -19.86 -26.50
C ALA A 375 -6.11 -18.43 -25.94
N LEU A 376 -5.46 -18.23 -24.79
CA LEU A 376 -5.22 -16.91 -24.21
C LEU A 376 -4.33 -16.06 -25.14
N LEU A 377 -3.23 -16.63 -25.61
CA LEU A 377 -2.22 -15.96 -26.43
C LEU A 377 -2.73 -15.57 -27.82
N LYS A 378 -3.60 -16.39 -28.44
CA LYS A 378 -4.24 -16.07 -29.72
C LYS A 378 -5.21 -14.88 -29.64
N GLY A 379 -5.61 -14.49 -28.44
CA GLY A 379 -6.39 -13.28 -28.23
C GLY A 379 -5.56 -12.01 -28.06
N VAL A 380 -4.23 -12.13 -27.89
CA VAL A 380 -3.31 -11.01 -27.65
C VAL A 380 -2.93 -10.35 -28.98
N GLY A 381 -3.73 -9.39 -29.43
CA GLY A 381 -3.34 -8.43 -30.48
C GLY A 381 -2.64 -7.18 -29.91
N SER A 382 -2.02 -6.38 -30.78
CA SER A 382 -1.35 -5.13 -30.39
C SER A 382 -2.31 -4.19 -29.64
N PRO A 383 -1.91 -3.62 -28.48
CA PRO A 383 -2.76 -2.74 -27.68
C PRO A 383 -3.07 -1.39 -28.35
N PHE A 384 -2.48 -1.10 -29.51
CA PHE A 384 -2.74 0.11 -30.29
C PHE A 384 -3.13 -0.25 -31.73
N PRO A 385 -4.44 -0.24 -32.07
CA PRO A 385 -4.86 -0.35 -33.46
C PRO A 385 -4.51 0.96 -34.19
N GLY A 386 -3.31 1.07 -34.77
CA GLY A 386 -2.99 2.21 -35.65
C GLY A 386 -1.52 2.61 -35.86
N LEU A 387 -0.53 2.04 -35.17
CA LEU A 387 0.86 2.52 -35.25
C LEU A 387 1.76 1.82 -36.29
N HIS A 388 1.22 0.93 -37.12
CA HIS A 388 1.93 0.42 -38.30
C HIS A 388 1.18 0.83 -39.57
N ARG A 389 1.37 2.08 -40.00
CA ARG A 389 1.16 2.47 -41.39
C ARG A 389 2.49 2.31 -42.13
N GLU A 390 2.48 1.36 -43.06
CA GLU A 390 3.28 1.30 -44.30
C GLU A 390 4.72 1.84 -44.23
N VAL A 391 5.69 0.96 -43.97
CA VAL A 391 6.97 1.08 -44.67
C VAL A 391 6.73 0.51 -46.06
N GLY A 392 6.27 1.39 -46.96
CA GLY A 392 6.14 1.07 -48.38
C GLY A 392 7.52 0.79 -48.96
N ASP A 393 7.63 -0.35 -49.64
CA ASP A 393 8.69 -0.65 -50.59
C ASP A 393 8.77 0.46 -51.64
N GLY A 394 9.70 1.40 -51.46
CA GLY A 394 10.11 2.35 -52.47
C GLY A 394 11.30 1.82 -53.25
N LYS A 395 11.06 0.94 -54.22
CA LYS A 395 11.94 0.78 -55.39
C LYS A 395 11.34 1.59 -56.53
N VAL A 396 11.94 2.74 -56.84
CA VAL A 396 12.35 3.16 -58.19
C VAL A 396 13.64 3.95 -58.04
#